data_AF-A0A7V2KR71-F1
#
_entry.id   AF-A0A7V2KR71-F1
#
_cell.length_a   1.000
_cell.length_b   1.000
_cell.length_c   1.000
_cell.angle_alpha   90.00
_cell.angle_beta   90.00
_cell.angle_gamma   90.00
#
_symmetry.space_group_name_H-M   'P 1'
#
loop_
_entity.id
_entity.type
_entity.pdbx_description
1 polymer ?
#
loop_
_entity_poly.entity_id
_entity_poly.type
_entity_poly.pdbx_seq_one_letter_code
_entity_poly.pdbx_strand_id
1 'polypeptide(L)'
;MPEQEKADESRVRHIIGRVKGFYSRSHLTPRVSLFFIAIAVKLLASALSGIGFVVGSPALLISGTFVWLLFFAILFMIAIPKTDYLLHNHMRWLKPTSATIFTILLVVGLMELSIILTIGFTSVNINILGEDTPQIFESFDNTFAYNDATALCHQAVFNFIDGENPYAEASIGSAITEYDVPLDKLTPLREGRFANIFPYPDAKQIQIVAQEAIDNPLNIPPELESSLGYPAGCFLVSAPFALFGISDLRLIYFIIVLPVLAYTIWKTPSRLRIFIIAAFIVSLELWNSLVAGETGFLCFPFLLLAWILPRKRLWLPALFMGMAIAIKQVAWFFLPFYLILIFREEGFRKTLYSMAIIAGCFLVLNVPYIIGDHG
;
A
#
# COMPACT_ATOMS: atom_id res chain seq x y z
N MET A 1 1.10 -57.69 -17.91
CA MET A 1 1.24 -56.44 -17.13
C MET A 1 1.21 -55.12 -17.91
N PRO A 2 1.51 -55.01 -19.22
CA PRO A 2 1.55 -53.69 -19.90
C PRO A 2 0.17 -53.10 -20.27
N GLU A 3 -0.92 -53.87 -20.17
CA GLU A 3 -2.27 -53.38 -20.52
C GLU A 3 -2.95 -52.60 -19.39
N GLN A 4 -2.69 -52.95 -18.13
CA GLN A 4 -3.26 -52.24 -16.97
C GLN A 4 -2.67 -50.83 -16.82
N GLU A 5 -1.38 -50.67 -17.09
CA GLU A 5 -0.69 -49.38 -17.00
C GLU A 5 -1.16 -48.37 -18.06
N LYS A 6 -1.45 -48.86 -19.29
CA LYS A 6 -2.05 -48.04 -20.35
C LYS A 6 -3.49 -47.62 -20.05
N ALA A 7 -4.26 -48.47 -19.38
CA ALA A 7 -5.63 -48.15 -18.97
C ALA A 7 -5.65 -47.06 -17.89
N ASP A 8 -4.68 -47.07 -16.97
CA ASP A 8 -4.60 -46.07 -15.89
C ASP A 8 -4.09 -44.71 -16.40
N GLU A 9 -3.09 -44.68 -17.29
CA GLU A 9 -2.65 -43.44 -17.94
C GLU A 9 -3.78 -42.78 -18.76
N SER A 10 -4.58 -43.59 -19.47
CA SER A 10 -5.75 -43.14 -20.22
C SER A 10 -6.78 -42.47 -19.30
N ARG A 11 -7.05 -43.09 -18.14
CA ARG A 11 -7.97 -42.55 -17.14
C ARG A 11 -7.47 -41.23 -16.54
N VAL A 12 -6.18 -41.15 -16.21
CA VAL A 12 -5.56 -39.93 -15.68
C VAL A 12 -5.58 -38.81 -16.73
N ARG A 13 -5.25 -39.09 -17.99
CA ARG A 13 -5.35 -38.10 -19.07
C ARG A 13 -6.78 -37.64 -19.33
N HIS A 14 -7.77 -38.52 -19.23
CA HIS A 14 -9.18 -38.16 -19.39
C HIS A 14 -9.68 -37.30 -18.21
N ILE A 15 -9.23 -37.55 -16.98
CA ILE A 15 -9.55 -36.71 -15.81
C ILE A 15 -8.89 -35.33 -15.97
N ILE A 16 -7.61 -35.27 -16.34
CA ILE A 16 -6.88 -34.00 -16.57
C ILE A 16 -7.50 -33.22 -17.75
N GLY A 17 -7.93 -33.91 -18.82
CA GLY A 17 -8.62 -33.32 -19.95
C GLY A 17 -10.00 -32.74 -19.59
N ARG A 18 -10.77 -33.43 -18.73
CA ARG A 18 -12.05 -32.91 -18.21
C ARG A 18 -11.87 -31.70 -17.31
N VAL A 19 -10.83 -31.68 -16.48
CA VAL A 19 -10.49 -30.51 -15.67
C VAL A 19 -10.11 -29.33 -16.57
N LYS A 20 -9.35 -29.55 -17.65
CA LYS A 20 -9.03 -28.49 -18.63
C LYS A 20 -10.27 -27.98 -19.39
N GLY A 21 -11.23 -28.85 -19.71
CA GLY A 21 -12.49 -28.47 -20.38
C GLY A 21 -13.43 -27.62 -19.51
N PHE A 22 -13.38 -27.76 -18.19
CA PHE A 22 -14.23 -27.02 -17.26
C PHE A 22 -13.87 -25.52 -17.13
N TYR A 23 -12.68 -25.12 -17.57
CA TYR A 23 -12.21 -23.72 -17.56
C TYR A 23 -12.46 -22.94 -18.86
N SER A 24 -13.19 -23.52 -19.82
CA SER A 24 -13.40 -22.97 -21.16
C SER A 24 -14.59 -22.01 -21.29
N ARG A 25 -15.34 -21.71 -20.22
CA ARG A 25 -16.37 -20.66 -20.21
C ARG A 25 -16.08 -19.64 -19.11
N SER A 26 -16.43 -18.39 -19.39
CA SER A 26 -16.17 -17.13 -18.68
C SER A 26 -16.68 -17.05 -17.24
N HIS A 27 -16.33 -17.99 -16.38
CA HIS A 27 -16.81 -18.03 -15.01
C HIS A 27 -15.85 -17.30 -14.07
N LEU A 28 -16.37 -16.25 -13.43
CA LEU A 28 -15.78 -15.70 -12.20
C LEU A 28 -15.50 -16.87 -11.27
N THR A 29 -14.27 -16.99 -10.77
CA THR A 29 -13.96 -18.01 -9.77
C THR A 29 -14.45 -17.53 -8.40
N PRO A 30 -14.78 -18.45 -7.47
CA PRO A 30 -15.15 -18.07 -6.11
C PRO A 30 -14.13 -17.13 -5.45
N ARG A 31 -12.84 -17.32 -5.69
CA ARG A 31 -11.79 -16.42 -5.18
C ARG A 31 -11.89 -14.98 -5.70
N VAL A 32 -12.26 -14.78 -6.96
CA VAL A 32 -12.48 -13.42 -7.50
C VAL A 32 -13.71 -12.78 -6.85
N SER A 33 -14.79 -13.53 -6.65
CA SER A 33 -15.97 -13.02 -5.93
C SER A 33 -15.64 -12.67 -4.47
N LEU A 34 -14.89 -13.53 -3.78
CA LEU A 34 -14.44 -13.30 -2.41
C LEU A 34 -13.55 -12.06 -2.30
N PHE A 35 -12.75 -11.73 -3.31
CA PHE A 35 -11.91 -10.54 -3.30
C PHE A 35 -12.74 -9.25 -3.16
N PHE A 36 -13.84 -9.10 -3.91
CA PHE A 36 -14.72 -7.95 -3.76
C PHE A 36 -15.42 -7.90 -2.39
N ILE A 37 -15.81 -9.08 -1.87
CA ILE A 37 -16.36 -9.18 -0.51
C ILE A 37 -15.30 -8.76 0.52
N ALA A 38 -14.05 -9.20 0.35
CA ALA A 38 -12.93 -8.84 1.24
C ALA A 38 -12.70 -7.33 1.26
N ILE A 39 -12.82 -6.63 0.12
CA ILE A 39 -12.72 -5.16 0.07
C ILE A 39 -13.78 -4.52 0.97
N ALA A 40 -15.05 -4.93 0.87
CA ALA A 40 -16.09 -4.36 1.72
C ALA A 40 -15.87 -4.66 3.21
N VAL A 41 -15.44 -5.88 3.55
CA VAL A 41 -15.12 -6.24 4.95
C VAL A 41 -13.95 -5.41 5.47
N LYS A 42 -12.91 -5.18 4.65
CA LYS A 42 -11.78 -4.31 4.99
C LYS A 42 -12.22 -2.87 5.26
N LEU A 43 -13.05 -2.31 4.38
CA LEU A 43 -13.54 -0.95 4.51
C LEU A 43 -14.39 -0.80 5.77
N LEU A 44 -15.25 -1.78 6.08
CA LEU A 44 -16.01 -1.80 7.32
C LEU A 44 -15.09 -1.89 8.56
N ALA A 45 -14.06 -2.75 8.52
CA ALA A 45 -13.09 -2.84 9.61
C ALA A 45 -12.37 -1.51 9.84
N SER A 46 -11.93 -0.87 8.75
CA SER A 46 -11.22 0.41 8.79
C SER A 46 -12.12 1.53 9.31
N ALA A 47 -13.37 1.60 8.86
CA ALA A 47 -14.35 2.59 9.33
C ALA A 47 -14.67 2.40 10.83
N LEU A 48 -14.91 1.17 11.29
CA LEU A 48 -15.18 0.89 12.70
C LEU A 48 -13.98 1.25 13.59
N SER A 49 -12.77 0.88 13.16
CA SER A 49 -11.54 1.21 13.87
C SER A 49 -11.27 2.71 13.89
N GLY A 50 -11.42 3.40 12.75
CA GLY A 50 -11.19 4.84 12.63
C GLY A 50 -12.19 5.64 13.48
N ILE A 51 -13.49 5.39 13.34
CA ILE A 51 -14.53 6.05 14.16
C ILE A 51 -14.34 5.71 15.63
N GLY A 52 -14.03 4.44 15.94
CA GLY A 52 -13.75 4.01 17.31
C GLY A 52 -12.56 4.72 17.94
N PHE A 53 -11.52 5.01 17.16
CA PHE A 53 -10.36 5.78 17.59
C PHE A 53 -10.72 7.24 17.84
N VAL A 54 -11.37 7.90 16.88
CA VAL A 54 -11.75 9.33 16.98
C VAL A 54 -12.70 9.59 18.16
N VAL A 55 -13.73 8.75 18.33
CA VAL A 55 -14.72 8.89 19.42
C VAL A 55 -14.22 8.30 20.75
N GLY A 56 -13.05 7.64 20.75
CA GLY A 56 -12.53 6.96 21.94
C GLY A 56 -13.45 5.82 22.43
N SER A 57 -14.13 5.11 21.52
CA SER A 57 -15.11 4.05 21.84
C SER A 57 -14.47 2.65 21.79
N PRO A 58 -14.26 1.98 22.95
CA PRO A 58 -13.67 0.64 22.97
C PRO A 58 -14.52 -0.39 22.25
N ALA A 59 -15.85 -0.25 22.29
CA ALA A 59 -16.77 -1.17 21.62
C ALA A 59 -16.58 -1.18 20.09
N LEU A 60 -16.39 0.01 19.49
CA LEU A 60 -16.12 0.14 18.06
C LEU A 60 -14.73 -0.39 17.70
N LEU A 61 -13.71 -0.12 18.51
CA LEU A 61 -12.35 -0.65 18.32
C LEU A 61 -12.30 -2.18 18.38
N ILE A 62 -12.95 -2.80 19.37
CA ILE A 62 -13.06 -4.25 19.50
C ILE A 62 -13.82 -4.84 18.30
N SER A 63 -14.94 -4.21 17.92
CA SER A 63 -15.72 -4.63 16.75
C SER A 63 -14.88 -4.57 15.47
N GLY A 64 -14.17 -3.46 15.23
CA GLY A 64 -13.24 -3.30 14.11
C GLY A 64 -12.18 -4.40 14.09
N THR A 65 -11.62 -4.75 15.26
CA THR A 65 -10.64 -5.84 15.39
C THR A 65 -11.22 -7.19 14.96
N PHE A 66 -12.46 -7.52 15.37
CA PHE A 66 -13.12 -8.76 14.90
C PHE A 66 -13.36 -8.77 13.39
N VAL A 67 -13.75 -7.62 12.81
CA VAL A 67 -13.94 -7.51 11.36
C VAL A 67 -12.59 -7.61 10.62
N TRP A 68 -11.49 -7.10 11.18
CA TRP A 68 -10.14 -7.31 10.66
C TRP A 68 -9.76 -8.79 10.62
N LEU A 69 -10.04 -9.54 11.69
CA LEU A 69 -9.79 -10.99 11.72
C LEU A 69 -10.60 -11.73 10.65
N LEU A 70 -11.85 -11.33 10.44
CA LEU A 70 -12.67 -11.86 9.35
C LEU A 70 -12.07 -11.55 7.97
N PHE A 71 -11.61 -10.32 7.75
CA PHE A 71 -10.92 -9.94 6.53
C PHE A 71 -9.69 -10.82 6.26
N PHE A 72 -8.82 -11.02 7.26
CA PHE A 72 -7.66 -11.90 7.12
C PHE A 72 -8.04 -13.36 6.83
N ALA A 73 -9.09 -13.87 7.45
CA ALA A 73 -9.61 -15.20 7.14
C ALA A 73 -10.07 -15.32 5.69
N ILE A 74 -10.75 -14.29 5.14
CA ILE A 74 -11.15 -14.25 3.73
C ILE A 74 -9.92 -14.19 2.81
N LEU A 75 -8.92 -13.36 3.12
CA LEU A 75 -7.67 -13.30 2.36
C LEU A 75 -6.95 -14.66 2.33
N PHE A 76 -6.90 -15.35 3.47
CA PHE A 76 -6.31 -16.68 3.55
C PHE A 76 -7.07 -17.69 2.67
N MET A 77 -8.40 -17.64 2.66
CA MET A 77 -9.20 -18.44 1.72
C MET A 77 -8.90 -18.08 0.26
N ILE A 78 -8.73 -16.80 -0.09
CA ILE A 78 -8.39 -16.37 -1.45
C ILE A 78 -7.01 -16.92 -1.86
N ALA A 79 -6.04 -16.97 -0.94
CA ALA A 79 -4.71 -17.50 -1.23
C ALA A 79 -4.71 -19.01 -1.54
N ILE A 80 -5.68 -19.77 -1.06
CA ILE A 80 -5.74 -21.24 -1.21
C ILE A 80 -6.47 -21.64 -2.50
N PRO A 81 -5.83 -22.37 -3.44
CA PRO A 81 -6.48 -22.81 -4.67
C PRO A 81 -7.70 -23.72 -4.45
N LYS A 82 -7.72 -24.51 -3.37
CA LYS A 82 -8.84 -25.41 -3.02
C LYS A 82 -10.14 -24.67 -2.74
N THR A 83 -10.08 -23.37 -2.43
CA THR A 83 -11.25 -22.53 -2.19
C THR A 83 -12.19 -22.48 -3.39
N ASP A 84 -11.66 -22.53 -4.61
CA ASP A 84 -12.51 -22.55 -5.82
C ASP A 84 -13.39 -23.82 -5.87
N TYR A 85 -12.90 -24.95 -5.36
CA TYR A 85 -13.67 -26.19 -5.27
C TYR A 85 -14.66 -26.13 -4.12
N LEU A 86 -14.21 -25.73 -2.92
CA LEU A 86 -15.04 -25.68 -1.71
C LEU A 86 -16.25 -24.75 -1.88
N LEU A 87 -16.06 -23.61 -2.54
CA LEU A 87 -17.09 -22.59 -2.71
C LEU A 87 -17.80 -22.66 -4.07
N HIS A 88 -17.53 -23.69 -4.88
CA HIS A 88 -18.15 -23.83 -6.19
C HIS A 88 -19.68 -23.84 -6.11
N ASN A 89 -20.23 -24.61 -5.17
CA ASN A 89 -21.68 -24.71 -4.97
C ASN A 89 -22.31 -23.40 -4.43
N HIS A 90 -21.50 -22.55 -3.81
CA HIS A 90 -21.92 -21.25 -3.26
C HIS A 90 -21.86 -20.12 -4.29
N MET A 91 -21.44 -20.39 -5.54
CA MET A 91 -21.33 -19.37 -6.59
C MET A 91 -22.65 -18.68 -6.93
N ARG A 92 -23.79 -19.35 -6.71
CA ARG A 92 -25.12 -18.75 -6.89
C ARG A 92 -25.34 -17.54 -5.97
N TRP A 93 -24.73 -17.53 -4.80
CA TRP A 93 -24.78 -16.43 -3.84
C TRP A 93 -23.57 -15.49 -3.96
N LEU A 94 -22.36 -16.04 -4.08
CA LEU A 94 -21.14 -15.22 -4.14
C LEU A 94 -21.14 -14.24 -5.30
N LYS A 95 -21.64 -14.66 -6.47
CA LYS A 95 -21.67 -13.80 -7.67
C LYS A 95 -22.56 -12.57 -7.49
N PRO A 96 -23.87 -12.68 -7.19
CA PRO A 96 -24.70 -11.50 -6.99
C PRO A 96 -24.20 -10.64 -5.83
N THR A 97 -23.76 -11.23 -4.71
CA THR A 97 -23.20 -10.47 -3.59
C THR A 97 -21.98 -9.64 -4.01
N SER A 98 -21.01 -10.25 -4.71
CA SER A 98 -19.83 -9.53 -5.19
C SER A 98 -20.18 -8.41 -6.18
N ALA A 99 -21.16 -8.63 -7.06
CA ALA A 99 -21.62 -7.63 -8.02
C ALA A 99 -22.33 -6.46 -7.32
N THR A 100 -23.20 -6.74 -6.34
CA THR A 100 -23.86 -5.71 -5.53
C THR A 100 -22.85 -4.88 -4.77
N ILE A 101 -21.89 -5.52 -4.09
CA ILE A 101 -20.82 -4.82 -3.36
C ILE A 101 -20.02 -3.93 -4.31
N PHE A 102 -19.58 -4.47 -5.45
CA PHE A 102 -18.85 -3.71 -6.45
C PHE A 102 -19.64 -2.47 -6.91
N THR A 103 -20.93 -2.63 -7.24
CA THR A 103 -21.78 -1.52 -7.68
C THR A 103 -21.93 -0.46 -6.58
N ILE A 104 -22.15 -0.87 -5.33
CA ILE A 104 -22.24 0.07 -4.20
C ILE A 104 -20.94 0.86 -4.06
N LEU A 105 -19.80 0.17 -4.01
CA LEU A 105 -18.51 0.82 -3.84
C LEU A 105 -18.14 1.73 -5.01
N LEU A 106 -18.51 1.35 -6.23
CA LEU A 106 -18.33 2.19 -7.41
C LEU A 106 -19.17 3.47 -7.31
N VAL A 107 -20.45 3.36 -6.94
CA VAL A 107 -21.33 4.51 -6.77
C VAL A 107 -20.83 5.43 -5.66
N VAL A 108 -20.43 4.86 -4.51
CA VAL A 108 -19.86 5.62 -3.39
C VAL A 108 -18.59 6.34 -3.81
N GLY A 109 -17.64 5.64 -4.46
CA GLY A 109 -16.40 6.25 -4.93
C GLY A 109 -16.62 7.32 -6.01
N LEU A 110 -17.58 7.14 -6.92
CA LEU A 110 -17.94 8.18 -7.90
C LEU A 110 -18.62 9.39 -7.23
N MET A 111 -19.43 9.16 -6.20
CA MET A 111 -20.06 10.22 -5.43
C MET A 111 -19.00 11.01 -4.66
N GLU A 112 -18.07 10.34 -3.98
CA GLU A 112 -16.93 10.94 -3.29
C GLU A 112 -16.09 11.78 -4.25
N LEU A 113 -15.69 11.21 -5.39
CA LEU A 113 -14.96 11.93 -6.43
C LEU A 113 -15.74 13.17 -6.92
N SER A 114 -17.05 13.05 -7.13
CA SER A 114 -17.89 14.16 -7.57
C SER A 114 -17.99 15.25 -6.52
N ILE A 115 -18.10 14.90 -5.24
CA ILE A 115 -18.10 15.84 -4.11
C ILE A 115 -16.76 16.59 -4.06
N ILE A 116 -15.64 15.86 -4.12
CA ILE A 116 -14.29 16.43 -4.12
C ILE A 116 -14.11 17.39 -5.30
N LEU A 117 -14.54 17.01 -6.51
CA LEU A 117 -14.40 17.85 -7.71
C LEU A 117 -15.32 19.09 -7.70
N THR A 118 -16.50 19.01 -7.09
CA THR A 118 -17.49 20.11 -7.10
C THR A 118 -17.30 21.11 -5.97
N ILE A 119 -16.96 20.63 -4.78
CA ILE A 119 -16.84 21.47 -3.58
C ILE A 119 -15.38 21.94 -3.40
N GLY A 120 -14.41 21.19 -3.95
CA GLY A 120 -13.01 21.30 -3.55
C GLY A 120 -12.82 20.78 -2.12
N PHE A 121 -11.59 20.38 -1.76
CA PHE A 121 -11.30 19.93 -0.40
C PHE A 121 -11.62 20.99 0.67
N THR A 122 -11.62 22.27 0.32
CA THR A 122 -11.64 23.38 1.29
C THR A 122 -13.03 23.92 1.69
N SER A 123 -14.13 23.43 1.10
CA SER A 123 -15.40 24.19 1.13
C SER A 123 -16.62 23.45 1.70
N VAL A 124 -16.44 22.27 2.31
CA VAL A 124 -17.56 21.53 2.91
C VAL A 124 -17.92 22.15 4.27
N ASN A 125 -18.73 23.20 4.25
CA ASN A 125 -19.15 23.95 5.44
C ASN A 125 -20.30 23.23 6.18
N ILE A 126 -19.99 22.50 7.26
CA ILE A 126 -20.92 21.55 7.91
C ILE A 126 -21.32 22.08 9.30
N ASN A 127 -22.13 23.13 9.31
CA ASN A 127 -22.76 23.63 10.55
C ASN A 127 -24.09 22.91 10.88
N ILE A 128 -24.40 21.77 10.25
CA ILE A 128 -25.74 21.15 10.29
C ILE A 128 -25.80 19.82 11.06
N LEU A 129 -24.67 19.22 11.43
CA LEU A 129 -24.62 17.94 12.13
C LEU A 129 -23.85 18.14 13.44
N GLY A 130 -24.48 17.82 14.58
CA GLY A 130 -23.99 17.59 15.97
C GLY A 130 -22.60 18.05 16.44
N GLU A 131 -22.40 18.15 17.76
CA GLU A 131 -21.13 18.62 18.37
C GLU A 131 -19.89 17.76 18.03
N ASP A 132 -20.05 16.46 17.76
CA ASP A 132 -18.91 15.56 17.43
C ASP A 132 -18.55 15.53 15.93
N THR A 133 -19.43 16.03 15.07
CA THR A 133 -19.25 15.95 13.61
C THR A 133 -18.09 16.81 13.10
N PRO A 134 -17.87 18.04 13.60
CA PRO A 134 -16.71 18.85 13.21
C PRO A 134 -15.38 18.14 13.41
N GLN A 135 -15.19 17.40 14.52
CA GLN A 135 -13.95 16.66 14.79
C GLN A 135 -13.71 15.52 13.80
N ILE A 136 -14.78 14.79 13.43
CA ILE A 136 -14.68 13.73 12.42
C ILE A 136 -14.28 14.32 11.07
N PHE A 137 -14.86 15.45 10.66
CA PHE A 137 -14.55 16.09 9.38
C PHE A 137 -13.16 16.73 9.35
N GLU A 138 -12.75 17.39 10.43
CA GLU A 138 -11.37 17.90 10.58
C GLU A 138 -10.36 16.76 10.48
N SER A 139 -10.64 15.60 11.09
CA SER A 139 -9.83 14.39 10.95
C SER A 139 -9.79 13.87 9.50
N PHE A 140 -10.88 13.99 8.74
CA PHE A 140 -10.92 13.64 7.32
C PHE A 140 -10.09 14.58 6.45
N ASP A 141 -10.16 15.89 6.66
CA ASP A 141 -9.32 16.85 5.92
C ASP A 141 -7.84 16.62 6.23
N ASN A 142 -7.52 16.42 7.51
CA ASN A 142 -6.17 16.07 7.93
C ASN A 142 -5.71 14.75 7.33
N THR A 143 -6.60 13.78 7.05
CA THR A 143 -6.23 12.47 6.48
C THR A 143 -5.41 12.60 5.19
N PHE A 144 -5.68 13.62 4.37
CA PHE A 144 -5.01 13.84 3.08
C PHE A 144 -3.81 14.80 3.14
N ALA A 145 -3.55 15.42 4.29
CA ALA A 145 -2.34 16.19 4.52
C ALA A 145 -1.10 15.27 4.58
N TYR A 146 0.09 15.84 4.35
CA TYR A 146 1.32 15.09 4.57
C TYR A 146 1.44 14.68 6.04
N ASN A 147 2.03 13.51 6.27
CA ASN A 147 2.58 13.17 7.58
C ASN A 147 4.08 13.49 7.59
N ASP A 148 4.69 13.35 8.77
CA ASP A 148 6.12 13.50 8.97
C ASP A 148 6.98 12.72 7.95
N ALA A 149 6.67 11.45 7.72
CA ALA A 149 7.40 10.59 6.80
C ALA A 149 7.37 11.13 5.36
N THR A 150 6.23 11.61 4.88
CA THR A 150 6.09 12.18 3.55
C THR A 150 6.79 13.53 3.46
N ALA A 151 6.68 14.38 4.48
CA ALA A 151 7.36 15.67 4.52
C ALA A 151 8.89 15.50 4.52
N LEU A 152 9.43 14.59 5.34
CA LEU A 152 10.86 14.27 5.37
C LEU A 152 11.34 13.67 4.04
N CYS A 153 10.55 12.81 3.39
CA CYS A 153 10.89 12.32 2.05
C CYS A 153 10.87 13.45 1.00
N HIS A 154 10.00 14.44 1.17
CA HIS A 154 9.94 15.60 0.28
C HIS A 154 11.18 16.48 0.44
N GLN A 155 11.55 16.81 1.68
CA GLN A 155 12.81 17.52 1.96
C GLN A 155 14.01 16.76 1.40
N ALA A 156 14.06 15.45 1.62
CA ALA A 156 15.15 14.60 1.12
C ALA A 156 15.32 14.66 -0.41
N VAL A 157 14.23 14.86 -1.16
CA VAL A 157 14.30 15.07 -2.62
C VAL A 157 15.06 16.36 -2.96
N PHE A 158 14.76 17.46 -2.27
CA PHE A 158 15.38 18.75 -2.55
C PHE A 158 16.80 18.85 -2.00
N ASN A 159 17.04 18.34 -0.80
CA ASN A 159 18.39 18.23 -0.24
C ASN A 159 19.30 17.47 -1.22
N PHE A 160 18.82 16.36 -1.81
CA PHE A 160 19.57 15.63 -2.83
C PHE A 160 19.83 16.46 -4.10
N ILE A 161 18.84 17.20 -4.59
CA ILE A 161 18.94 18.06 -5.78
C ILE A 161 19.95 19.20 -5.55
N ASP A 162 19.95 19.75 -4.35
CA ASP A 162 20.82 20.86 -3.95
C ASP A 162 22.25 20.39 -3.60
N GLY A 163 22.51 19.08 -3.66
CA GLY A 163 23.82 18.47 -3.41
C GLY A 163 24.14 18.28 -1.92
N GLU A 164 23.13 18.41 -1.06
CA GLU A 164 23.20 18.17 0.37
C GLU A 164 22.98 16.69 0.69
N ASN A 165 23.34 16.25 1.91
CA ASN A 165 23.06 14.89 2.35
C ASN A 165 21.61 14.79 2.86
N PRO A 166 20.71 14.04 2.18
CA PRO A 166 19.31 13.97 2.56
C PRO A 166 19.08 13.39 3.97
N TYR A 167 20.00 12.56 4.47
CA TYR A 167 19.90 11.96 5.80
C TYR A 167 20.39 12.88 6.91
N ALA A 168 21.28 13.82 6.61
CA ALA A 168 21.80 14.77 7.59
C ALA A 168 20.92 16.02 7.71
N GLU A 169 20.36 16.49 6.59
CA GLU A 169 19.65 17.77 6.54
C GLU A 169 18.13 17.65 6.71
N ALA A 170 17.53 16.49 6.38
CA ALA A 170 16.08 16.32 6.54
C ALA A 170 15.70 16.34 8.03
N SER A 171 14.76 17.22 8.39
CA SER A 171 14.48 17.53 9.78
C SER A 171 13.03 17.95 9.99
N ILE A 172 12.32 17.25 10.88
CA ILE A 172 10.90 17.50 11.12
C ILE A 172 10.63 18.92 11.61
N GLY A 173 11.59 19.55 12.32
CA GLY A 173 11.46 20.90 12.84
C GLY A 173 11.22 21.94 11.75
N SER A 174 11.89 21.81 10.60
CA SER A 174 11.64 22.67 9.43
C SER A 174 10.47 22.15 8.59
N ALA A 175 10.32 20.83 8.46
CA ALA A 175 9.32 20.20 7.61
C ALA A 175 7.88 20.50 8.05
N ILE A 176 7.63 20.65 9.36
CA ILE A 176 6.29 20.97 9.90
C ILE A 176 5.75 22.25 9.27
N THR A 177 6.54 23.32 9.25
CA THR A 177 6.12 24.61 8.70
C THR A 177 6.17 24.64 7.19
N GLU A 178 7.20 24.03 6.59
CA GLU A 178 7.39 24.06 5.13
C GLU A 178 6.27 23.31 4.38
N TYR A 179 5.80 22.19 4.93
CA TYR A 179 4.80 21.33 4.29
C TYR A 179 3.44 21.31 5.00
N ASP A 180 3.23 22.22 5.95
CA ASP A 180 1.98 22.34 6.73
C ASP A 180 1.54 20.99 7.33
N VAL A 181 2.48 20.32 8.01
CA VAL A 181 2.24 18.98 8.56
C VAL A 181 1.33 19.10 9.79
N PRO A 182 0.16 18.45 9.82
CA PRO A 182 -0.69 18.47 11.01
C PRO A 182 0.03 17.84 12.19
N LEU A 183 -0.07 18.47 13.36
CA LEU A 183 0.69 18.09 14.55
C LEU A 183 0.30 16.69 15.07
N ASP A 184 -0.91 16.24 14.80
CA ASP A 184 -1.41 14.90 15.12
C ASP A 184 -0.88 13.80 14.16
N LYS A 185 -0.20 14.20 13.07
CA LYS A 185 0.44 13.30 12.09
C LYS A 185 1.96 13.17 12.28
N LEU A 186 2.47 13.66 13.40
CA LEU A 186 3.85 13.43 13.81
C LEU A 186 3.98 12.09 14.54
N THR A 187 5.07 11.36 14.29
CA THR A 187 5.35 10.08 14.94
C THR A 187 6.04 10.32 16.27
N PRO A 188 5.38 10.01 17.41
CA PRO A 188 6.00 10.08 18.71
C PRO A 188 6.92 8.88 18.91
N LEU A 189 8.14 9.15 19.39
CA LEU A 189 9.08 8.16 19.87
C LEU A 189 8.87 7.90 21.36
N ARG A 190 9.16 6.67 21.80
CA ARG A 190 9.07 6.29 23.22
C ARG A 190 10.30 6.74 24.00
N GLU A 191 10.60 8.03 23.91
CA GLU A 191 11.76 8.68 24.53
C GLU A 191 11.31 9.86 25.39
N GLY A 192 12.22 10.48 26.13
CA GLY A 192 11.95 11.67 26.94
C GLY A 192 10.68 11.57 27.80
N ARG A 193 9.77 12.53 27.62
CA ARG A 193 8.45 12.57 28.28
C ARG A 193 7.52 11.42 27.89
N PHE A 194 7.71 10.83 26.72
CA PHE A 194 6.87 9.74 26.18
C PHE A 194 7.35 8.34 26.57
N ALA A 195 8.53 8.19 27.19
CA ALA A 195 9.13 6.89 27.52
C ALA A 195 8.18 5.93 28.29
N ASN A 196 7.39 6.48 29.22
CA ASN A 196 6.51 5.73 30.11
C ASN A 196 5.02 5.82 29.75
N ILE A 197 4.68 6.39 28.60
CA ILE A 197 3.28 6.52 28.17
C ILE A 197 2.85 5.25 27.41
N PHE A 198 1.68 4.71 27.77
CA PHE A 198 1.12 3.51 27.16
C PHE A 198 -0.41 3.65 26.99
N PRO A 199 -0.99 3.16 25.87
CA PRO A 199 -0.32 2.55 24.72
C PRO A 199 0.34 3.57 23.79
N TYR A 200 -0.06 4.84 23.87
CA TYR A 200 0.36 5.92 22.99
C TYR A 200 0.11 7.28 23.66
N PRO A 201 0.90 8.34 23.40
CA PRO A 201 0.60 9.68 23.89
C PRO A 201 -0.71 10.23 23.32
N ASP A 202 -1.40 11.04 24.10
CA ASP A 202 -2.62 11.71 23.62
C ASP A 202 -2.27 12.89 22.68
N ALA A 203 -3.27 13.34 21.91
CA ALA A 203 -3.07 14.40 20.91
C ALA A 203 -2.53 15.71 21.52
N LYS A 204 -2.90 16.05 22.77
CA LYS A 204 -2.42 17.27 23.43
C LYS A 204 -0.95 17.15 23.80
N GLN A 205 -0.55 15.98 24.30
CA GLN A 205 0.84 15.69 24.59
C GLN A 205 1.71 15.82 23.34
N ILE A 206 1.27 15.27 22.20
CA ILE A 206 1.97 15.41 20.92
C ILE A 206 2.03 16.88 20.49
N GLN A 207 0.91 17.61 20.54
CA GLN A 207 0.87 19.04 20.16
C GLN A 207 1.83 19.91 20.97
N ILE A 208 1.98 19.68 22.27
CA ILE A 208 2.92 20.43 23.12
C ILE A 208 4.36 20.23 22.62
N VAL A 209 4.76 18.98 22.40
CA VAL A 209 6.11 18.66 21.92
C VAL A 209 6.33 19.17 20.48
N ALA A 210 5.30 19.05 19.63
CA ALA A 210 5.33 19.57 18.27
C ALA A 210 5.52 21.08 18.22
N GLN A 211 4.83 21.82 19.09
CA GLN A 211 4.98 23.28 19.17
C GLN A 211 6.39 23.67 19.63
N GLU A 212 6.99 22.93 20.57
CA GLU A 212 8.39 23.15 20.95
C GLU A 212 9.36 22.96 19.77
N ALA A 213 9.10 22.00 18.88
CA ALA A 213 9.89 21.79 17.67
C ALA A 213 9.72 22.95 16.66
N ILE A 214 8.51 23.53 16.55
CA ILE A 214 8.25 24.71 15.71
C ILE A 214 8.96 25.94 16.29
N ASP A 215 8.87 26.13 17.61
CA ASP A 215 9.45 27.28 18.30
C ASP A 215 10.99 27.23 18.30
N ASN A 216 11.57 26.03 18.26
CA ASN A 216 13.01 25.81 18.23
C ASN A 216 13.43 24.70 17.25
N PRO A 217 13.44 24.98 15.93
CA PRO A 217 13.68 23.96 14.90
C PRO A 217 15.10 23.38 14.90
N LEU A 218 16.05 24.01 15.61
CA LEU A 218 17.43 23.51 15.75
C LEU A 218 17.61 22.56 16.94
N ASN A 219 16.64 22.49 17.86
CA ASN A 219 16.71 21.63 19.03
C ASN A 219 15.40 20.87 19.17
N ILE A 220 15.25 19.87 18.31
CA ILE A 220 14.03 19.09 18.19
C ILE A 220 13.91 18.17 19.41
N PRO A 221 12.74 18.13 20.07
CA PRO A 221 12.53 17.23 21.19
C PRO A 221 12.76 15.76 20.77
N PRO A 222 13.48 14.96 21.59
CA PRO A 222 13.77 13.55 21.27
C PRO A 222 12.50 12.69 21.19
N GLU A 223 11.36 13.20 21.66
CA GLU A 223 10.08 12.52 21.59
C GLU A 223 9.45 12.49 20.19
N LEU A 224 10.02 13.16 19.18
CA LEU A 224 9.51 13.17 17.81
C LEU A 224 10.50 12.48 16.86
N GLU A 225 9.97 11.70 15.92
CA GLU A 225 10.77 11.21 14.79
C GLU A 225 11.17 12.40 13.92
N SER A 226 12.47 12.71 13.94
CA SER A 226 13.00 13.88 13.25
C SER A 226 13.83 13.53 12.02
N SER A 227 14.23 12.28 11.87
CA SER A 227 15.23 11.89 10.88
C SER A 227 14.59 11.09 9.75
N LEU A 228 15.23 11.12 8.59
CA LEU A 228 14.79 10.32 7.44
C LEU A 228 15.01 8.82 7.71
N GLY A 229 13.97 8.14 8.19
CA GLY A 229 14.01 6.70 8.49
C GLY A 229 13.80 5.76 7.30
N TYR A 230 13.94 6.20 6.04
CA TYR A 230 13.63 5.40 4.84
C TYR A 230 14.84 5.13 3.94
N PRO A 231 14.89 3.99 3.23
CA PRO A 231 15.91 3.72 2.22
C PRO A 231 15.90 4.77 1.08
N ALA A 232 17.06 5.02 0.47
CA ALA A 232 17.30 6.18 -0.39
C ALA A 232 16.44 6.23 -1.67
N GLY A 233 15.91 5.09 -2.10
CA GLY A 233 14.97 5.03 -3.20
C GLY A 233 13.70 5.84 -2.97
N CYS A 234 13.32 6.15 -1.72
CA CYS A 234 12.12 6.97 -1.44
C CYS A 234 12.23 8.40 -2.03
N PHE A 235 13.43 8.98 -2.04
CA PHE A 235 13.68 10.31 -2.64
C PHE A 235 14.35 10.21 -4.01
N LEU A 236 15.26 9.25 -4.24
CA LEU A 236 15.97 9.14 -5.52
C LEU A 236 15.05 8.85 -6.72
N VAL A 237 13.97 8.10 -6.52
CA VAL A 237 13.00 7.82 -7.58
C VAL A 237 12.21 9.08 -7.95
N SER A 238 11.97 9.95 -6.98
CA SER A 238 11.18 11.17 -7.12
C SER A 238 12.01 12.35 -7.66
N ALA A 239 13.31 12.41 -7.32
CA ALA A 239 14.20 13.52 -7.68
C ALA A 239 14.25 13.86 -9.18
N PRO A 240 14.29 12.91 -10.14
CA PRO A 240 14.26 13.25 -11.55
C PRO A 240 13.01 14.04 -11.94
N PHE A 241 11.85 13.76 -11.34
CA PHE A 241 10.60 14.47 -11.65
C PHE A 241 10.59 15.88 -11.06
N ALA A 242 11.12 16.05 -9.85
CA ALA A 242 11.30 17.36 -9.22
C ALA A 242 12.26 18.25 -10.03
N LEU A 243 13.34 17.68 -10.58
CA LEU A 243 14.23 18.39 -11.52
C LEU A 243 13.51 18.86 -12.80
N PHE A 244 12.46 18.17 -13.23
CA PHE A 244 11.59 18.58 -14.35
C PHE A 244 10.45 19.51 -13.92
N GLY A 245 10.48 20.06 -12.70
CA GLY A 245 9.51 21.01 -12.18
C GLY A 245 8.25 20.39 -11.58
N ILE A 246 8.23 19.07 -11.35
CA ILE A 246 7.13 18.37 -10.68
C ILE A 246 7.51 18.17 -9.21
N SER A 247 7.21 19.14 -8.35
CA SER A 247 7.56 19.08 -6.92
C SER A 247 6.59 18.26 -6.08
N ASP A 248 5.31 18.18 -6.45
CA ASP A 248 4.33 17.42 -5.67
C ASP A 248 4.56 15.90 -5.79
N LEU A 249 4.99 15.27 -4.69
CA LEU A 249 5.19 13.82 -4.60
C LEU A 249 3.94 13.03 -4.97
N ARG A 250 2.73 13.52 -4.68
CA ARG A 250 1.46 12.85 -5.02
C ARG A 250 1.33 12.71 -6.53
N LEU A 251 1.68 13.78 -7.26
CA LEU A 251 1.65 13.78 -8.72
C LEU A 251 2.74 12.87 -9.30
N ILE A 252 3.94 12.86 -8.72
CA ILE A 252 5.02 11.94 -9.11
C ILE A 252 4.54 10.49 -8.95
N TYR A 253 3.96 10.15 -7.80
CA TYR A 253 3.45 8.82 -7.51
C TYR A 253 2.36 8.41 -8.50
N PHE A 254 1.47 9.33 -8.84
CA PHE A 254 0.43 9.11 -9.85
C PHE A 254 1.02 8.80 -11.24
N ILE A 255 2.04 9.58 -11.66
CA ILE A 255 2.73 9.37 -12.94
C ILE A 255 3.41 8.00 -12.98
N ILE A 256 4.01 7.56 -11.88
CA ILE A 256 4.70 6.26 -11.80
C ILE A 256 3.70 5.10 -11.77
N VAL A 257 2.61 5.20 -11.00
CA VAL A 257 1.67 4.09 -10.81
C VAL A 257 0.81 3.84 -12.05
N LEU A 258 0.41 4.90 -12.76
CA LEU A 258 -0.55 4.81 -13.87
C LEU A 258 -0.08 3.87 -15.02
N PRO A 259 1.16 3.96 -15.53
CA PRO A 259 1.69 3.01 -16.51
C PRO A 259 1.71 1.57 -16.01
N VAL A 260 1.98 1.35 -14.71
CA VAL A 260 2.01 0.02 -14.11
C VAL A 260 0.62 -0.59 -14.02
N LEU A 261 -0.39 0.19 -13.63
CA LEU A 261 -1.79 -0.25 -13.64
C LEU A 261 -2.24 -0.55 -15.07
N ALA A 262 -1.93 0.31 -16.04
CA ALA A 262 -2.24 0.09 -17.45
C ALA A 262 -1.59 -1.19 -17.99
N TYR A 263 -0.31 -1.41 -17.68
CA TYR A 263 0.42 -2.63 -18.04
C TYR A 263 -0.21 -3.87 -17.41
N THR A 264 -0.61 -3.78 -16.13
CA THR A 264 -1.30 -4.86 -15.41
C THR A 264 -2.62 -5.23 -16.07
N ILE A 265 -3.43 -4.24 -16.44
CA ILE A 265 -4.69 -4.44 -17.18
C ILE A 265 -4.40 -5.08 -18.55
N TRP A 266 -3.38 -4.60 -19.26
CA TRP A 266 -3.01 -5.14 -20.57
C TRP A 266 -2.60 -6.61 -20.50
N LYS A 267 -1.80 -6.99 -19.48
CA LYS A 267 -1.37 -8.37 -19.23
C LYS A 267 -2.46 -9.28 -18.70
N THR A 268 -3.48 -8.71 -18.07
CA THR A 268 -4.65 -9.45 -17.63
C THR A 268 -5.40 -10.01 -18.84
N PRO A 269 -5.80 -11.31 -18.83
CA PRO A 269 -6.61 -11.90 -19.90
C PRO A 269 -7.83 -11.02 -20.21
N SER A 270 -8.17 -10.81 -21.49
CA SER A 270 -9.23 -9.88 -21.91
C SER A 270 -10.53 -10.02 -21.11
N ARG A 271 -10.93 -11.25 -20.80
CA ARG A 271 -12.11 -11.60 -20.01
C ARG A 271 -12.09 -11.15 -18.54
N LEU A 272 -10.91 -10.89 -17.97
CA LEU A 272 -10.73 -10.45 -16.58
C LEU A 272 -10.40 -8.96 -16.47
N ARG A 273 -10.13 -8.27 -17.58
CA ARG A 273 -9.70 -6.87 -17.57
C ARG A 273 -10.70 -5.96 -16.88
N ILE A 274 -12.00 -6.14 -17.17
CA ILE A 274 -13.04 -5.32 -16.55
C ILE A 274 -13.06 -5.48 -15.03
N PHE A 275 -12.78 -6.68 -14.50
CA PHE A 275 -12.74 -6.92 -13.05
C PHE A 275 -11.50 -6.33 -12.40
N ILE A 276 -10.36 -6.32 -13.09
CA ILE A 276 -9.14 -5.64 -12.60
C ILE A 276 -9.29 -4.13 -12.65
N ILE A 277 -9.86 -3.58 -13.73
CA ILE A 277 -10.19 -2.15 -13.84
C ILE A 277 -11.14 -1.76 -12.70
N ALA A 278 -12.20 -2.53 -12.52
CA ALA A 278 -13.14 -2.40 -11.42
C ALA A 278 -12.43 -2.41 -10.05
N ALA A 279 -11.55 -3.38 -9.81
CA ALA A 279 -10.79 -3.49 -8.57
C ALA A 279 -9.92 -2.26 -8.30
N PHE A 280 -9.23 -1.72 -9.32
CA PHE A 280 -8.43 -0.51 -9.16
C PHE A 280 -9.28 0.73 -8.91
N ILE A 281 -10.36 0.93 -9.67
CA ILE A 281 -11.24 2.09 -9.50
C ILE A 281 -11.87 2.09 -8.10
N VAL A 282 -12.32 0.93 -7.63
CA VAL A 282 -12.99 0.78 -6.33
C VAL A 282 -12.01 0.71 -5.15
N SER A 283 -10.70 0.65 -5.38
CA SER A 283 -9.72 0.54 -4.31
C SER A 283 -9.54 1.90 -3.61
N LEU A 284 -10.42 2.21 -2.65
CA LEU A 284 -10.32 3.44 -1.84
C LEU A 284 -8.96 3.56 -1.16
N GLU A 285 -8.37 2.46 -0.70
CA GLU A 285 -7.00 2.48 -0.13
C GLU A 285 -5.97 3.01 -1.12
N LEU A 286 -6.00 2.51 -2.36
CA LEU A 286 -5.04 2.91 -3.38
C LEU A 286 -5.12 4.43 -3.61
N TRP A 287 -6.34 4.96 -3.70
CA TRP A 287 -6.54 6.39 -3.92
C TRP A 287 -6.25 7.23 -2.69
N ASN A 288 -6.64 6.78 -1.49
CA ASN A 288 -6.36 7.49 -0.25
C ASN A 288 -4.87 7.56 0.04
N SER A 289 -4.14 6.45 -0.10
CA SER A 289 -2.67 6.43 0.05
C SER A 289 -1.97 7.32 -0.98
N LEU A 290 -2.49 7.39 -2.22
CA LEU A 290 -1.97 8.30 -3.26
C LEU A 290 -2.21 9.77 -2.88
N VAL A 291 -3.44 10.11 -2.50
CA VAL A 291 -3.84 11.49 -2.18
C VAL A 291 -3.15 11.99 -0.91
N ALA A 292 -2.98 11.12 0.10
CA ALA A 292 -2.19 11.42 1.29
C ALA A 292 -0.68 11.48 1.02
N GLY A 293 -0.23 11.07 -0.17
CA GLY A 293 1.19 11.03 -0.52
C GLY A 293 1.99 10.05 0.33
N GLU A 294 1.37 8.96 0.79
CA GLU A 294 2.02 8.00 1.68
C GLU A 294 3.27 7.43 1.02
N THR A 295 4.40 7.46 1.72
CA THR A 295 5.68 6.90 1.24
C THR A 295 5.58 5.41 0.86
N GLY A 296 4.59 4.69 1.40
CA GLY A 296 4.32 3.29 1.04
C GLY A 296 3.76 3.11 -0.36
N PHE A 297 3.05 4.12 -0.87
CA PHE A 297 2.42 4.07 -2.17
C PHE A 297 3.45 4.01 -3.30
N LEU A 298 4.58 4.71 -3.17
CA LEU A 298 5.65 4.69 -4.17
C LEU A 298 6.24 3.28 -4.38
N CYS A 299 6.28 2.44 -3.34
CA CYS A 299 6.82 1.08 -3.41
C CYS A 299 5.89 0.11 -4.19
N PHE A 300 4.57 0.34 -4.13
CA PHE A 300 3.54 -0.51 -4.73
C PHE A 300 3.75 -0.83 -6.22
N PRO A 301 3.97 0.14 -7.14
CA PRO A 301 4.17 -0.16 -8.56
C PRO A 301 5.37 -1.07 -8.83
N PHE A 302 6.45 -0.92 -8.06
CA PHE A 302 7.64 -1.75 -8.20
C PHE A 302 7.38 -3.18 -7.72
N LEU A 303 6.72 -3.37 -6.57
CA LEU A 303 6.28 -4.69 -6.12
C LEU A 303 5.34 -5.37 -7.13
N LEU A 304 4.40 -4.62 -7.68
CA LEU A 304 3.43 -5.12 -8.66
C LEU A 304 4.12 -5.59 -9.95
N LEU A 305 5.07 -4.81 -10.47
CA LEU A 305 5.88 -5.19 -11.62
C LEU A 305 6.76 -6.40 -11.34
N ALA A 306 7.39 -6.47 -10.16
CA ALA A 306 8.19 -7.63 -9.76
C ALA A 306 7.38 -8.94 -9.82
N TRP A 307 6.07 -8.88 -9.58
CA TRP A 307 5.19 -10.05 -9.59
C TRP A 307 4.58 -10.37 -10.95
N ILE A 308 4.20 -9.35 -11.72
CA ILE A 308 3.47 -9.52 -13.00
C ILE A 308 4.40 -9.80 -14.17
N LEU A 309 5.64 -9.30 -14.13
CA LEU A 309 6.56 -9.44 -15.25
C LEU A 309 6.92 -10.91 -15.53
N PRO A 310 7.10 -11.27 -16.82
CA PRO A 310 7.33 -12.66 -17.20
C PRO A 310 8.70 -13.14 -16.71
N ARG A 311 8.71 -14.34 -16.10
CA ARG A 311 9.92 -14.98 -15.55
C ARG A 311 10.95 -15.41 -16.60
N LYS A 312 10.62 -15.34 -17.90
CA LYS A 312 11.58 -15.55 -19.00
C LYS A 312 12.75 -14.55 -18.97
N ARG A 313 12.55 -13.35 -18.40
CA ARG A 313 13.57 -12.30 -18.27
C ARG A 313 13.71 -11.91 -16.80
N LEU A 314 14.22 -12.81 -15.96
CA LEU A 314 14.29 -12.64 -14.50
C LEU A 314 14.97 -11.36 -14.02
N TRP A 315 15.87 -10.77 -14.81
CA TRP A 315 16.56 -9.56 -14.42
C TRP A 315 15.61 -8.38 -14.18
N LEU A 316 14.54 -8.26 -14.97
CA LEU A 316 13.63 -7.14 -14.88
C LEU A 316 12.72 -7.19 -13.63
N PRO A 317 12.00 -8.30 -13.32
CA PRO A 317 11.27 -8.41 -12.06
C PRO A 317 12.20 -8.36 -10.84
N ALA A 318 13.43 -8.89 -10.94
CA ALA A 318 14.42 -8.78 -9.87
C ALA A 318 14.85 -7.32 -9.65
N LEU A 319 15.05 -6.54 -10.72
CA LEU A 319 15.33 -5.11 -10.63
C LEU A 319 14.19 -4.37 -9.93
N PHE A 320 12.93 -4.61 -10.34
CA PHE A 320 11.77 -3.98 -9.69
C PHE A 320 11.61 -4.40 -8.21
N MET A 321 11.91 -5.65 -7.86
CA MET A 321 11.97 -6.07 -6.46
C MET A 321 13.09 -5.34 -5.70
N GLY A 322 14.27 -5.19 -6.31
CA GLY A 322 15.40 -4.40 -5.80
C GLY A 322 15.01 -2.95 -5.52
N MET A 323 14.32 -2.30 -6.47
CA MET A 323 13.81 -0.94 -6.30
C MET A 323 12.80 -0.86 -5.16
N ALA A 324 11.86 -1.80 -5.07
CA ALA A 324 10.86 -1.82 -3.99
C ALA A 324 11.50 -1.87 -2.59
N ILE A 325 12.48 -2.77 -2.38
CA ILE A 325 13.21 -2.87 -1.11
C ILE A 325 14.12 -1.67 -0.85
N ALA A 326 14.54 -0.97 -1.90
CA ALA A 326 15.31 0.26 -1.81
C ALA A 326 14.44 1.50 -1.60
N ILE A 327 13.10 1.40 -1.65
CA ILE A 327 12.16 2.49 -1.36
C ILE A 327 11.61 2.39 0.06
N LYS A 328 11.20 1.18 0.50
CA LYS A 328 10.56 0.99 1.81
C LYS A 328 10.83 -0.38 2.40
N GLN A 329 11.10 -0.44 3.71
CA GLN A 329 11.44 -1.65 4.45
C GLN A 329 10.33 -2.69 4.45
N VAL A 330 9.06 -2.26 4.37
CA VAL A 330 7.90 -3.18 4.28
C VAL A 330 8.02 -4.15 3.09
N ALA A 331 8.69 -3.73 2.00
CA ALA A 331 8.96 -4.60 0.86
C ALA A 331 9.86 -5.80 1.21
N TRP A 332 10.69 -5.71 2.26
CA TRP A 332 11.60 -6.78 2.67
C TRP A 332 10.83 -8.04 3.09
N PHE A 333 9.61 -7.89 3.61
CA PHE A 333 8.76 -9.03 3.95
C PHE A 333 8.28 -9.82 2.72
N PHE A 334 8.27 -9.21 1.52
CA PHE A 334 7.90 -9.89 0.28
C PHE A 334 9.08 -10.63 -0.36
N LEU A 335 10.31 -10.24 -0.04
CA LEU A 335 11.52 -10.78 -0.63
C LEU A 335 11.68 -12.30 -0.42
N PRO A 336 11.48 -12.87 0.78
CA PRO A 336 11.57 -14.32 0.97
C PRO A 336 10.59 -15.09 0.09
N PHE A 337 9.33 -14.64 0.00
CA PHE A 337 8.31 -15.29 -0.82
C PHE A 337 8.64 -15.21 -2.31
N TYR A 338 9.15 -14.05 -2.76
CA TYR A 338 9.64 -13.88 -4.11
C TYR A 338 10.79 -14.85 -4.42
N LEU A 339 11.80 -14.98 -3.55
CA LEU A 339 12.94 -15.87 -3.76
C LEU A 339 12.54 -17.34 -3.72
N ILE A 340 11.64 -17.74 -2.80
CA ILE A 340 11.07 -19.10 -2.73
C ILE A 340 10.34 -19.43 -4.03
N LEU A 341 9.55 -18.50 -4.55
CA LEU A 341 8.83 -18.66 -5.80
C LEU A 341 9.79 -18.88 -6.98
N ILE A 342 10.84 -18.05 -7.11
CA ILE A 342 11.86 -18.25 -8.15
C ILE A 342 12.59 -19.58 -7.94
N PHE A 343 12.94 -19.94 -6.71
CA PHE A 343 13.60 -21.21 -6.41
C PHE A 343 12.76 -22.42 -6.84
N ARG A 344 11.44 -22.36 -6.56
CA ARG A 344 10.50 -23.45 -6.86
C ARG A 344 10.22 -23.62 -8.35
N GLU A 345 10.19 -22.52 -9.12
CA GLU A 345 9.82 -22.57 -10.53
C GLU A 345 11.02 -22.59 -11.49
N GLU A 346 12.09 -21.91 -11.13
CA GLU A 346 13.23 -21.61 -12.01
C GLU A 346 14.54 -22.24 -11.51
N GLY A 347 14.58 -22.70 -10.25
CA GLY A 347 15.70 -23.40 -9.64
C GLY A 347 16.77 -22.49 -9.02
N PHE A 348 17.66 -23.11 -8.24
CA PHE A 348 18.65 -22.41 -7.39
C PHE A 348 19.54 -21.39 -8.10
N ARG A 349 20.09 -21.75 -9.27
CA ARG A 349 21.00 -20.86 -10.02
C ARG A 349 20.33 -19.55 -10.42
N LYS A 350 19.06 -19.62 -10.84
CA LYS A 350 18.27 -18.45 -11.22
C LYS A 350 17.85 -17.63 -10.00
N THR A 351 17.61 -18.27 -8.85
CA THR A 351 17.40 -17.57 -7.57
C THR A 351 18.62 -16.76 -7.17
N LEU A 352 19.83 -17.34 -7.20
CA LEU A 352 21.07 -16.61 -6.88
C LEU A 352 21.28 -15.42 -7.83
N TYR A 353 20.99 -15.59 -9.12
CA TYR A 353 21.06 -14.52 -10.10
C TYR A 353 20.08 -13.37 -9.77
N SER A 354 18.81 -13.68 -9.49
CA SER A 354 17.84 -12.66 -9.06
C SER A 354 18.24 -11.98 -7.76
N MET A 355 18.75 -12.74 -6.78
CA MET A 355 19.23 -12.21 -5.51
C MET A 355 20.40 -11.24 -5.71
N ALA A 356 21.34 -11.56 -6.60
CA ALA A 356 22.45 -10.66 -6.92
C ALA A 356 21.98 -9.34 -7.55
N ILE A 357 20.96 -9.37 -8.41
CA ILE A 357 20.36 -8.16 -9.00
C ILE A 357 19.64 -7.32 -7.95
N ILE A 358 18.83 -7.97 -7.11
CA ILE A 358 18.10 -7.30 -6.02
C ILE A 358 19.08 -6.62 -5.07
N ALA A 359 20.09 -7.36 -4.62
CA ALA A 359 21.14 -6.83 -3.75
C ALA A 359 21.93 -5.71 -4.43
N GLY A 360 22.34 -5.90 -5.69
CA GLY A 360 23.06 -4.86 -6.44
C GLY A 360 22.25 -3.57 -6.59
N CYS A 361 20.96 -3.66 -6.92
CA CYS A 361 20.07 -2.51 -7.02
C CYS A 361 19.91 -1.79 -5.68
N PHE A 362 19.70 -2.53 -4.60
CA PHE A 362 19.61 -1.97 -3.26
C PHE A 362 20.91 -1.27 -2.85
N LEU A 363 22.06 -1.94 -3.03
CA LEU A 363 23.36 -1.41 -2.66
C LEU A 363 23.71 -0.15 -3.46
N VAL A 364 23.49 -0.14 -4.78
CA VAL A 364 23.79 1.02 -5.63
C VAL A 364 23.05 2.28 -5.16
N LEU A 365 21.79 2.13 -4.72
CA LEU A 365 20.99 3.27 -4.27
C LEU A 365 21.32 3.71 -2.85
N ASN A 366 21.66 2.78 -1.95
CA ASN A 366 21.75 3.07 -0.51
C ASN A 366 23.20 3.22 0.00
N VAL A 367 24.18 2.51 -0.56
CA VAL A 367 25.58 2.52 -0.09
C VAL A 367 26.21 3.91 -0.05
N PRO A 368 26.00 4.80 -1.05
CA PRO A 368 26.57 6.15 -0.99
C PRO A 368 26.19 6.91 0.29
N TYR A 369 24.96 6.71 0.76
CA TYR A 369 24.45 7.36 1.96
C TYR A 369 24.85 6.62 3.23
N ILE A 370 24.88 5.29 3.22
CA ILE A 370 25.36 4.50 4.37
C ILE A 370 26.83 4.82 4.72
N ILE A 371 27.67 5.10 3.71
CA ILE A 371 29.08 5.43 3.93
C ILE A 371 29.28 6.91 4.28
N GLY A 372 28.48 7.79 3.67
CA GLY A 372 28.54 9.23 3.91
C GLY A 372 27.87 9.69 5.20
N ASP A 373 27.09 8.83 5.84
CA ASP A 373 26.43 9.10 7.11
C ASP A 373 27.43 8.95 8.26
N HIS A 374 27.88 10.10 8.78
CA HIS A 374 28.61 10.20 10.04
C HIS A 374 27.55 10.43 11.12
N GLY A 375 26.87 9.36 11.51
CA GLY A 375 25.68 9.42 12.37
C GLY A 375 25.85 10.07 13.74
#